data_AF-A0A0J6E4P6-F1
#
_entry.id   AF-A0A0J6E4P6-F1
#
_cell.length_a   1.000
_cell.length_b   1.000
_cell.length_c   1.000
_cell.angle_alpha   90.00
_cell.angle_beta   90.00
_cell.angle_gamma   90.00
#
_symmetry.space_group_name_H-M   'P 1'
#
loop_
_entity.id
_entity.type
_entity.pdbx_description
1 polymer ?
#
loop_
_entity_poly.entity_id
_entity_poly.type
_entity_poly.pdbx_seq_one_letter_code
_entity_poly.pdbx_strand_id
1 'polypeptide(L)'
;MSGKITVKLTAGDEYDEQLDQLRQAFFALSDGPKPKEKWRCALVVGRTVSEAKTMWKRVKTRYPNYKYTQFVSRNPYVLDGINPENISLFMLPGCADNPIVNDRHFRWVIDNAAEVIYVEEGADE
;
A
#
# COMPACT_ATOMS: atom_id res chain seq x y z
N MET A 1 8.13 13.06 8.57
CA MET A 1 7.77 11.90 9.40
C MET A 1 6.93 10.97 8.54
N SER A 2 7.42 9.76 8.24
CA SER A 2 6.63 8.77 7.49
C SER A 2 5.58 8.18 8.44
N GLY A 3 4.31 8.41 8.14
CA GLY A 3 3.19 7.87 8.91
C GLY A 3 2.96 6.41 8.53
N LYS A 4 3.08 5.49 9.50
CA LYS A 4 2.68 4.09 9.31
C LYS A 4 1.18 4.00 9.60
N ILE A 5 0.37 3.67 8.59
CA ILE A 5 -1.08 3.50 8.73
C ILE A 5 -1.39 2.01 8.59
N THR A 6 -1.97 1.43 9.64
CA THR A 6 -2.47 0.04 9.63
C THR A 6 -3.99 0.08 9.53
N VAL A 7 -4.56 -0.64 8.56
CA VAL A 7 -6.01 -0.65 8.32
C VAL A 7 -6.56 -2.07 8.41
N LYS A 8 -7.61 -2.23 9.23
CA LYS A 8 -8.49 -3.38 9.25
C LYS A 8 -9.73 -3.07 8.43
N LEU A 9 -10.03 -3.86 7.41
CA LEU A 9 -11.25 -3.74 6.61
C LEU A 9 -12.12 -4.96 6.88
N THR A 10 -13.10 -4.85 7.78
CA THR A 10 -14.08 -5.92 8.05
C THR A 10 -15.24 -5.80 7.07
N ALA A 11 -15.70 -6.89 6.46
CA ALA A 11 -16.73 -6.86 5.41
C ALA A 11 -18.18 -6.66 5.92
N GLY A 12 -18.37 -6.18 7.15
CA GLY A 12 -19.68 -5.94 7.77
C GLY A 12 -20.25 -4.54 7.54
N ASP A 13 -21.37 -4.23 8.21
CA ASP A 13 -22.15 -2.99 8.05
C ASP A 13 -21.36 -1.71 8.39
N GLU A 14 -20.25 -1.81 9.12
CA GLU A 14 -19.34 -0.70 9.47
C GLU A 14 -18.28 -0.40 8.39
N TYR A 15 -18.30 -1.12 7.27
CA TYR A 15 -17.31 -1.02 6.19
C TYR A 15 -17.16 0.41 5.65
N ASP A 16 -18.26 1.15 5.51
CA ASP A 16 -18.26 2.52 4.98
C ASP A 16 -17.76 3.56 6.00
N GLU A 17 -17.99 3.37 7.29
CA GLU A 17 -17.45 4.23 8.36
C GLU A 17 -15.94 4.03 8.54
N GLN A 18 -15.47 2.79 8.50
CA GLN A 18 -14.04 2.49 8.47
C GLN A 18 -13.36 3.11 7.24
N LEU A 19 -14.07 3.18 6.12
CA LEU A 19 -13.62 3.82 4.88
C LEU A 19 -13.49 5.35 5.02
N ASP A 20 -14.45 6.00 5.68
CA ASP A 20 -14.45 7.44 5.85
C ASP A 20 -13.38 7.89 6.85
N GLN A 21 -13.16 7.13 7.93
CA GLN A 21 -12.03 7.35 8.85
C GLN A 21 -10.67 7.22 8.14
N LEU A 22 -10.54 6.25 7.21
CA LEU A 22 -9.34 6.04 6.41
C LEU A 22 -9.09 7.22 5.46
N ARG A 23 -10.14 7.68 4.77
CA ARG A 23 -10.07 8.90 3.96
C ARG A 23 -9.66 10.11 4.79
N GLN A 24 -10.30 10.33 5.93
CA GLN A 24 -9.99 11.46 6.81
C GLN A 24 -8.55 11.41 7.34
N ALA A 25 -8.04 10.23 7.74
CA ALA A 25 -6.65 10.06 8.16
C ALA A 25 -5.64 10.35 7.02
N PHE A 26 -5.95 9.93 5.80
CA PHE A 26 -5.17 10.25 4.60
C PHE A 26 -5.11 11.74 4.31
N PHE A 27 -6.24 12.44 4.44
CA PHE A 27 -6.32 13.88 4.17
C PHE A 27 -5.80 14.74 5.33
N ALA A 28 -5.93 14.32 6.59
CA ALA A 28 -5.38 15.02 7.75
C ALA A 28 -3.84 15.05 7.77
N LEU A 29 -3.18 14.03 7.21
CA LEU A 29 -1.71 14.02 7.01
C LEU A 29 -1.26 14.90 5.84
N SER A 30 -2.21 15.43 5.05
CA SER A 30 -1.94 16.22 3.84
C SER A 30 -2.13 17.73 4.00
N ASP A 31 -2.28 18.24 5.23
CA ASP A 31 -2.26 19.69 5.55
C ASP A 31 -0.87 20.36 5.37
N GLY A 32 0.15 19.59 4.98
CA GLY A 32 1.38 20.12 4.37
C GLY A 32 1.17 20.51 2.89
N PRO A 33 2.17 21.10 2.20
CA PRO A 33 2.02 21.46 0.79
C PRO A 33 1.53 20.24 -0.01
N LYS A 34 0.36 20.38 -0.65
CA LYS A 34 -0.32 19.33 -1.43
C LYS A 34 0.71 18.40 -2.06
N PRO A 35 0.80 17.12 -1.65
CA PRO A 35 1.68 16.21 -2.35
C PRO A 35 1.24 16.24 -3.80
N LYS A 36 2.18 16.48 -4.71
CA LYS A 36 1.91 16.47 -6.15
C LYS A 36 1.46 15.05 -6.50
N GLU A 37 0.16 14.77 -6.41
CA GLU A 37 -0.49 13.48 -6.73
C GLU A 37 -0.05 12.94 -8.10
N LYS A 38 0.40 13.83 -9.00
CA LYS A 38 0.90 13.53 -10.34
C LYS A 38 2.08 12.55 -10.43
N TRP A 39 2.81 12.25 -9.34
CA TRP A 39 4.05 11.45 -9.42
C TRP A 39 4.15 10.28 -8.45
N ARG A 40 3.16 10.03 -7.59
CA ARG A 40 3.25 8.92 -6.64
C ARG A 40 3.06 7.58 -7.34
N CYS A 41 4.02 6.67 -7.16
CA CYS A 41 3.94 5.29 -7.66
C CYS A 41 3.35 4.40 -6.57
N ALA A 42 2.33 3.61 -6.92
CA ALA A 42 1.82 2.56 -6.05
C ALA A 42 2.69 1.31 -6.20
N LEU A 43 3.39 0.93 -5.14
CA LEU A 43 4.16 -0.31 -5.08
C LEU A 43 3.32 -1.34 -4.32
N VAL A 44 2.94 -2.44 -4.97
CA VAL A 44 1.95 -3.38 -4.44
C VAL A 44 2.59 -4.74 -4.22
N VAL A 45 2.50 -5.25 -2.99
CA VAL A 45 3.12 -6.51 -2.57
C VAL A 45 2.05 -7.41 -1.95
N GLY A 46 1.91 -8.61 -2.49
CA GLY A 46 1.13 -9.69 -1.88
C GLY A 46 1.97 -10.97 -1.83
N ARG A 47 1.38 -12.09 -1.38
CA ARG A 47 2.05 -13.41 -1.34
C ARG A 47 2.66 -13.79 -2.69
N THR A 48 1.92 -13.57 -3.78
CA THR A 48 2.40 -13.66 -5.17
C THR A 48 1.97 -12.46 -6.00
N VAL A 49 2.62 -12.22 -7.14
CA VAL A 49 2.24 -11.15 -8.09
C VAL A 49 0.82 -11.35 -8.61
N SER A 50 0.43 -12.60 -8.90
CA SER A 50 -0.90 -12.92 -9.44
C SER A 50 -2.00 -12.61 -8.42
N GLU A 51 -1.81 -13.00 -7.16
CA GLU A 51 -2.74 -12.66 -6.07
C GLU A 51 -2.77 -11.15 -5.83
N ALA A 52 -1.60 -10.50 -5.80
CA ALA A 52 -1.50 -9.05 -5.63
C ALA A 52 -2.26 -8.28 -6.73
N LYS A 53 -2.17 -8.72 -7.99
CA LYS A 53 -2.94 -8.14 -9.10
C LYS A 53 -4.45 -8.32 -8.91
N THR A 54 -4.89 -9.49 -8.50
CA THR A 54 -6.32 -9.79 -8.27
C THR A 54 -6.88 -8.95 -7.14
N MET A 55 -6.19 -8.90 -6.01
CA MET A 55 -6.58 -8.08 -4.86
C MET A 55 -6.51 -6.59 -5.19
N TRP A 56 -5.46 -6.13 -5.87
CA TRP A 56 -5.33 -4.73 -6.27
C TRP A 56 -6.46 -4.26 -7.18
N LYS A 57 -7.03 -5.12 -8.04
CA LYS A 57 -8.22 -4.72 -8.80
C LYS A 57 -9.41 -4.40 -7.89
N ARG A 58 -9.57 -5.12 -6.77
CA ARG A 58 -10.62 -4.88 -5.76
C ARG A 58 -10.32 -3.66 -4.89
N VAL A 59 -9.05 -3.45 -4.57
CA VAL A 59 -8.58 -2.31 -3.78
C VAL A 59 -8.63 -1.03 -4.63
N LYS A 60 -8.14 -1.05 -5.88
CA LYS A 60 -8.03 0.12 -6.77
C LYS A 60 -9.36 0.81 -7.05
N THR A 61 -10.49 0.11 -7.06
CA THR A 61 -11.82 0.74 -7.18
C THR A 61 -12.15 1.64 -5.98
N ARG A 62 -11.45 1.47 -4.85
CA ARG A 62 -11.68 2.12 -3.56
C ARG A 62 -10.57 3.12 -3.17
N TYR A 63 -9.46 3.15 -3.90
CA TYR A 63 -8.29 4.00 -3.63
C TYR A 63 -8.05 5.01 -4.76
N PRO A 64 -7.23 6.06 -4.54
CA PRO A 64 -6.89 7.03 -5.58
C PRO A 64 -6.37 6.34 -6.84
N ASN A 65 -6.71 6.88 -8.01
CA ASN A 65 -6.28 6.30 -9.27
C ASN A 65 -4.78 6.63 -9.51
N TYR A 66 -3.89 5.81 -8.95
CA TYR A 66 -2.45 5.94 -9.18
C TYR A 66 -2.15 5.72 -10.66
N LYS A 67 -1.51 6.72 -11.28
CA LYS A 67 -1.10 6.68 -12.69
C LYS A 67 -0.04 5.59 -12.95
N TYR A 68 0.80 5.32 -11.95
CA TYR A 68 1.87 4.33 -12.02
C TYR A 68 1.67 3.31 -10.90
N THR A 69 1.51 2.04 -11.27
CA THR A 69 1.39 0.91 -10.33
C THR A 69 2.40 -0.16 -10.71
N GLN A 70 3.18 -0.62 -9.74
CA GLN A 70 4.11 -1.73 -9.89
C GLN A 70 3.76 -2.85 -8.91
N PHE A 71 3.82 -4.09 -9.39
CA PHE A 71 3.58 -5.28 -8.58
C PHE A 71 4.90 -5.97 -8.29
N VAL A 72 5.30 -5.99 -7.02
CA VAL A 72 6.60 -6.51 -6.61
C VAL A 72 6.52 -8.02 -6.47
N SER A 73 7.41 -8.68 -7.19
CA SER A 73 7.60 -10.13 -7.09
C SER A 73 8.65 -10.46 -6.02
N ARG A 74 9.03 -11.73 -5.94
CA ARG A 74 10.11 -12.20 -5.06
C ARG A 74 11.49 -11.67 -5.45
N ASN A 75 11.61 -11.00 -6.59
CA ASN A 75 12.88 -10.55 -7.15
C ASN A 75 13.22 -9.11 -6.69
N PRO A 76 14.28 -8.90 -5.90
CA PRO A 76 14.68 -7.57 -5.41
C PRO A 76 15.24 -6.64 -6.49
N TYR A 77 15.69 -7.14 -7.64
CA TYR A 77 16.18 -6.28 -8.73
C TYR A 77 15.12 -5.33 -9.27
N VAL A 78 13.82 -5.62 -9.08
CA VAL A 78 12.73 -4.73 -9.49
C VAL A 78 12.64 -3.47 -8.62
N LEU A 79 13.42 -3.39 -7.54
CA LEU A 79 13.47 -2.27 -6.62
C LEU A 79 14.61 -1.29 -6.93
N ASP A 80 15.46 -1.61 -7.90
CA ASP A 80 16.57 -0.73 -8.27
C ASP A 80 16.05 0.57 -8.91
N GLY A 81 16.67 1.70 -8.57
CA GLY A 81 16.27 3.04 -9.01
C GLY A 81 14.94 3.56 -8.43
N ILE A 82 14.32 2.83 -7.49
CA ILE A 82 13.13 3.31 -6.79
C ILE A 82 13.50 4.46 -5.84
N ASN A 83 12.77 5.58 -5.97
CA ASN A 83 12.79 6.65 -4.97
C ASN A 83 11.63 6.43 -3.97
N PRO A 84 11.89 5.97 -2.74
CA PRO A 84 10.85 5.60 -1.79
C PRO A 84 10.03 6.82 -1.31
N GLU A 85 10.59 8.04 -1.33
CA GLU A 85 9.87 9.26 -0.91
C GLU A 85 8.69 9.62 -1.83
N ASN A 86 8.62 9.00 -3.02
CA ASN A 86 7.52 9.15 -3.97
C ASN A 86 6.67 7.88 -4.11
N ILE A 87 6.82 6.92 -3.18
CA ILE A 87 6.09 5.65 -3.20
C ILE A 87 5.02 5.58 -2.13
N SER A 88 3.88 5.09 -2.58
CA SER A 88 2.81 4.55 -1.77
C SER A 88 2.92 3.03 -1.76
N LEU A 89 3.33 2.45 -0.63
CA LEU A 89 3.54 1.00 -0.50
C LEU A 89 2.27 0.34 0.04
N PHE A 90 1.73 -0.60 -0.73
CA PHE A 90 0.56 -1.40 -0.36
C PHE A 90 0.99 -2.84 -0.04
N MET A 91 0.92 -3.19 1.23
CA MET A 91 1.24 -4.50 1.78
C MET A 91 -0.06 -5.28 1.94
N LEU A 92 -0.38 -6.11 0.94
CA LEU A 92 -1.62 -6.89 0.86
C LEU A 92 -1.61 -8.12 1.79
N PRO A 93 -2.78 -8.74 2.05
CA PRO A 93 -2.87 -9.97 2.84
C PRO A 93 -1.90 -11.05 2.33
N GLY A 94 -1.25 -11.74 3.28
CA GLY A 94 -0.23 -12.74 2.97
C GLY A 94 1.10 -12.17 2.44
N CYS A 95 1.30 -10.85 2.41
CA CYS A 95 2.58 -10.27 1.96
C CYS A 95 3.78 -10.76 2.78
N ALA A 96 3.61 -11.10 4.06
CA ALA A 96 4.66 -11.69 4.90
C ALA A 96 5.21 -13.02 4.34
N ASP A 97 4.40 -13.78 3.58
CA ASP A 97 4.82 -15.02 2.91
C ASP A 97 5.69 -14.74 1.67
N ASN A 98 5.74 -13.49 1.20
CA ASN A 98 6.58 -13.12 0.08
C ASN A 98 8.02 -12.86 0.58
N PRO A 99 9.02 -13.63 0.12
CA PRO A 99 10.40 -13.50 0.60
C PRO A 99 11.00 -12.11 0.39
N ILE A 100 10.45 -11.31 -0.55
CA ILE A 100 10.90 -9.94 -0.75
C ILE A 100 10.76 -9.07 0.51
N VAL A 101 9.78 -9.37 1.38
CA VAL A 101 9.55 -8.60 2.63
C VAL A 101 10.74 -8.70 3.59
N ASN A 102 11.52 -9.75 3.48
CA ASN A 102 12.73 -9.95 4.29
C ASN A 102 14.00 -9.46 3.60
N ASP A 103 13.93 -9.04 2.32
CA ASP A 103 15.08 -8.48 1.61
C ASP A 103 15.50 -7.13 2.19
N ARG A 104 16.81 -6.91 2.28
CA ARG A 104 17.37 -5.70 2.89
C ARG A 104 16.99 -4.42 2.13
N HIS A 105 16.96 -4.46 0.81
CA HIS A 105 16.60 -3.30 -0.02
C HIS A 105 15.12 -3.00 0.10
N PHE A 106 14.28 -4.03 0.14
CA PHE A 106 12.86 -3.83 0.32
C PHE A 106 12.50 -3.29 1.71
N ARG A 107 13.18 -3.75 2.77
CA ARG A 107 13.05 -3.16 4.12
C ARG A 107 13.43 -1.68 4.14
N TRP A 108 14.50 -1.31 3.44
CA TRP A 108 14.85 0.10 3.28
C TRP A 108 13.74 0.90 2.57
N VAL A 109 13.08 0.32 1.56
CA VAL A 109 11.91 0.95 0.92
C VAL A 109 10.74 1.10 1.90
N ILE A 110 10.43 0.09 2.72
CA ILE A 110 9.37 0.19 3.76
C ILE A 110 9.66 1.35 4.72
N ASP A 111 10.90 1.50 5.18
CA ASP A 111 11.25 2.50 6.18
C ASP A 111 11.26 3.93 5.63
N ASN A 112 11.45 4.10 4.32
CA ASN A 112 11.59 5.41 3.67
C ASN A 112 10.43 5.76 2.74
N ALA A 113 9.44 4.87 2.59
CA ALA A 113 8.27 5.12 1.76
C ALA A 113 7.52 6.36 2.25
N ALA A 114 6.92 7.10 1.32
CA ALA A 114 6.06 8.23 1.64
C ALA A 114 4.89 7.80 2.54
N GLU A 115 4.34 6.62 2.23
CA GLU A 115 3.30 5.95 3.00
C GLU A 115 3.43 4.44 2.86
N VAL A 116 3.15 3.72 3.96
CA VAL A 116 3.05 2.27 3.98
C VAL A 116 1.67 1.92 4.52
N ILE A 117 0.93 1.16 3.74
CA ILE A 117 -0.46 0.79 3.97
C ILE A 117 -0.53 -0.73 4.06
N TYR A 118 -0.82 -1.22 5.25
CA TYR A 118 -1.12 -2.64 5.45
C TYR A 118 -2.60 -2.87 5.23
N VAL A 119 -2.91 -3.76 4.29
CA VAL A 119 -4.27 -4.19 3.99
C VAL A 119 -4.46 -5.55 4.66
N GLU A 120 -5.32 -5.59 5.67
CA GLU A 120 -5.73 -6.84 6.32
C GLU A 120 -6.95 -7.44 5.61
N GLU A 121 -7.03 -8.76 5.57
CA GLU A 121 -8.25 -9.49 5.18
C GLU A 121 -9.25 -9.37 6.33
N GLY A 122 -10.43 -8.79 6.08
CA GLY A 122 -11.52 -8.84 7.06
C GLY A 122 -11.96 -10.28 7.26
N ALA A 123 -12.02 -10.73 8.51
CA ALA A 123 -12.77 -11.93 8.85
C ALA A 123 -14.26 -11.62 8.69
N ASP A 124 -14.95 -12.40 7.86
CA ASP A 124 -16.41 -12.51 7.91
C ASP A 124 -16.74 -13.26 9.21
N GLU A 125 -17.23 -12.55 10.23
CA GLU A 125 -17.98 -13.16 11.35
C GLU A 125 -19.47 -13.30 10.98
#